data_AF-W6L4V4-F1
#
_entry.id   AF-W6L4V4-F1
#
_cell.length_a   1.000
_cell.length_b   1.000
_cell.length_c   1.000
_cell.angle_alpha   90.00
_cell.angle_beta   90.00
_cell.angle_gamma   90.00
#
_symmetry.space_group_name_H-M   'P 1'
#
loop_
_entity.id
_entity.type
_entity.pdbx_description
1 polymer ?
#
loop_
_entity_poly.entity_id
_entity_poly.type
_entity_poly.pdbx_seq_one_letter_code
_entity_poly.pdbx_strand_id
1 'polypeptide(L)'
;MADDQLSLAIHQAIDSLSLMQTHEVDIDFRVNSKATVDTLRSLQVEQRNRIEKDFGPRSPSPDFLATQLLATYRGEAASLHLAKESGDPNYPTAIEAMSSTQCRTFKKEMKQRIHEWEGAVREETGQNEVPTQQKSMLRSIYELYKATKSKVVMLDSQQPQQGHVSGRRSGTGGLEIYDSSRSLPTSQRGNVLNESSLTTAEPFLPQSEDGATNESTPPGSGFASMGTGKSGRGSGSQPGAAASSSVLVRGESINLPRVHLGTTPPDLLSTAELQTEKRHIKQVLHRFETEFLHAYGEPPNRHDRRNYSSEYHRYGALKNELARRAGWSETATMISQVSSKEKTVEKS
;
A
#
# COMPACT_ATOMS: atom_id res chain seq x y z
N MET A 1 -61.65 -32.85 10.18
CA MET A 1 -62.09 -31.43 10.18
C MET A 1 -60.97 -30.49 10.61
N ALA A 2 -60.40 -30.60 11.83
CA ALA A 2 -59.26 -29.75 12.24
C ALA A 2 -57.93 -30.18 11.59
N ASP A 3 -57.69 -31.50 11.47
CA ASP A 3 -56.47 -32.05 10.86
C ASP A 3 -56.35 -31.73 9.35
N ASP A 4 -57.48 -31.61 8.66
CA ASP A 4 -57.51 -31.29 7.23
C ASP A 4 -57.11 -29.83 6.98
N GLN A 5 -57.49 -28.91 7.89
CA GLN A 5 -57.07 -27.50 7.81
C GLN A 5 -55.60 -27.32 8.16
N LEU A 6 -55.08 -28.09 9.13
CA LEU A 6 -53.66 -28.08 9.46
C LEU A 6 -52.83 -28.64 8.29
N SER A 7 -53.26 -29.76 7.71
CA SER A 7 -52.61 -30.33 6.53
C SER A 7 -52.61 -29.35 5.34
N LEU A 8 -53.73 -28.68 5.08
CA LEU A 8 -53.83 -27.68 4.02
C LEU A 8 -52.93 -26.46 4.26
N ALA A 9 -52.86 -25.97 5.50
CA ALA A 9 -51.99 -24.86 5.87
C ALA A 9 -50.50 -25.24 5.74
N ILE A 10 -50.14 -26.48 6.11
CA ILE A 10 -48.79 -27.03 5.92
C ILE A 10 -48.46 -27.11 4.43
N HIS A 11 -49.36 -27.61 3.59
CA HIS A 11 -49.14 -27.69 2.13
C HIS A 11 -49.01 -26.30 1.50
N GLN A 12 -49.84 -25.33 1.90
CA GLN A 12 -49.74 -23.95 1.43
C GLN A 12 -48.44 -23.27 1.89
N ALA A 13 -47.97 -23.56 3.11
CA ALA A 13 -46.69 -23.07 3.60
C ALA A 13 -45.51 -23.70 2.83
N ILE A 14 -45.57 -25.01 2.57
CA ILE A 14 -44.57 -25.72 1.76
C ILE A 14 -44.54 -25.16 0.33
N ASP A 15 -45.69 -24.96 -0.31
CA ASP A 15 -45.77 -24.39 -1.66
C ASP A 15 -45.25 -22.95 -1.69
N SER A 16 -45.58 -22.13 -0.68
CA SER A 16 -45.09 -20.75 -0.56
C SER A 16 -43.57 -20.70 -0.36
N LEU A 17 -43.02 -21.62 0.45
CA LEU A 17 -41.57 -21.74 0.68
C LEU A 17 -40.84 -22.35 -0.52
N SER A 18 -41.48 -23.23 -1.28
CA SER A 18 -40.93 -23.86 -2.49
C SER A 18 -40.91 -22.88 -3.67
N LEU A 19 -41.89 -21.96 -3.75
CA LEU A 19 -41.93 -20.85 -4.70
C LEU A 19 -40.81 -19.83 -4.44
N MET A 20 -40.45 -19.62 -3.17
CA MET A 20 -39.27 -18.86 -2.79
C MET A 20 -38.04 -19.77 -2.80
N GLN A 21 -37.49 -20.06 -3.99
CA GLN A 21 -36.33 -20.88 -4.42
C GLN A 21 -35.04 -20.95 -3.54
N THR A 22 -35.16 -20.81 -2.23
CA THR A 22 -34.13 -20.42 -1.26
C THR A 22 -34.19 -21.28 0.00
N HIS A 23 -35.24 -22.07 0.22
CA HIS A 23 -35.38 -22.92 1.41
C HIS A 23 -35.84 -24.36 1.05
N GLU A 24 -35.44 -25.32 1.88
CA GLU A 24 -35.88 -26.72 1.88
C GLU A 24 -36.54 -27.03 3.22
N VAL A 25 -37.58 -27.84 3.19
CA VAL A 25 -38.26 -28.29 4.41
C VAL A 25 -37.77 -29.71 4.70
N ASP A 26 -37.10 -29.89 5.83
CA ASP A 26 -36.62 -31.20 6.30
C ASP A 26 -37.78 -32.10 6.75
N ILE A 27 -37.51 -33.39 6.97
CA ILE A 27 -38.46 -34.42 7.43
C ILE A 27 -39.13 -34.02 8.75
N ASP A 28 -38.46 -33.19 9.57
CA ASP A 28 -38.98 -32.62 10.81
C ASP A 28 -39.74 -31.28 10.62
N PHE A 29 -40.14 -30.94 9.39
CA PHE A 29 -40.79 -29.67 9.02
C PHE A 29 -39.98 -28.41 9.35
N ARG A 30 -38.66 -28.54 9.48
CA ARG A 30 -37.77 -27.41 9.70
C ARG A 30 -37.38 -26.78 8.38
N VAL A 31 -37.51 -25.46 8.30
CA VAL A 31 -37.17 -24.68 7.12
C VAL A 31 -35.66 -24.37 7.17
N ASN A 32 -34.88 -25.00 6.30
CA ASN A 32 -33.45 -24.77 6.14
C ASN A 32 -33.20 -23.99 4.85
N SER A 33 -32.30 -23.00 4.86
CA SER A 33 -31.93 -22.31 3.63
C SER A 33 -31.18 -23.26 2.69
N LYS A 34 -31.63 -23.41 1.43
CA LYS A 34 -30.89 -24.10 0.35
C LYS A 34 -29.62 -23.36 -0.05
N ALA A 35 -29.49 -22.10 0.35
CA ALA A 35 -28.34 -21.30 0.00
C ALA A 35 -27.15 -21.66 0.90
N THR A 36 -26.34 -22.62 0.48
CA THR A 36 -25.00 -22.80 1.08
C THR A 36 -24.15 -21.56 0.81
N VAL A 37 -23.15 -21.29 1.66
CA VAL A 37 -22.20 -20.17 1.45
C VAL A 37 -21.60 -20.19 0.04
N ASP A 38 -21.38 -21.39 -0.50
CA ASP A 38 -20.82 -21.57 -1.84
C ASP A 38 -21.82 -21.23 -2.96
N THR A 39 -23.13 -21.48 -2.78
CA THR A 39 -24.16 -21.03 -3.73
C THR A 39 -24.32 -19.51 -3.74
N LEU A 40 -24.27 -18.86 -2.57
CA LEU A 40 -24.27 -17.39 -2.49
C LEU A 40 -23.03 -16.80 -3.15
N ARG A 41 -21.85 -17.39 -2.91
CA ARG A 41 -20.60 -16.97 -3.56
C ARG A 41 -20.67 -17.15 -5.08
N SER A 42 -21.23 -18.27 -5.55
CA SER A 42 -21.41 -18.54 -6.98
C SER A 42 -22.35 -17.53 -7.63
N LEU A 43 -23.47 -17.20 -6.97
CA LEU A 43 -24.40 -16.17 -7.44
C LEU A 43 -23.75 -14.78 -7.47
N GLN A 44 -22.96 -14.42 -6.46
CA GLN A 44 -22.22 -13.16 -6.43
C GLN A 44 -21.20 -13.07 -7.58
N VAL A 45 -20.49 -14.15 -7.87
CA VAL A 45 -19.56 -14.24 -9.01
C VAL A 45 -20.31 -14.09 -10.33
N GLU A 46 -21.45 -14.78 -10.48
CA GLU A 46 -22.27 -14.70 -11.69
C GLU A 46 -22.81 -13.29 -11.91
N GLN A 47 -23.39 -12.66 -10.88
CA GLN A 47 -23.86 -11.28 -10.95
C GLN A 47 -22.74 -10.31 -11.31
N ARG A 48 -21.55 -10.49 -10.72
CA ARG A 48 -20.36 -9.70 -11.07
C ARG A 48 -19.99 -9.89 -12.54
N ASN A 49 -19.97 -11.12 -13.04
CA ASN A 49 -19.65 -11.42 -14.44
C ASN A 49 -20.68 -10.81 -15.40
N ARG A 50 -21.98 -10.81 -15.04
CA ARG A 50 -23.03 -10.15 -15.84
C ARG A 50 -22.81 -8.64 -15.90
N ILE A 51 -22.53 -8.00 -14.74
CA ILE A 51 -22.22 -6.57 -14.68
C ILE A 51 -20.96 -6.25 -15.51
N GLU A 52 -19.91 -7.07 -15.40
CA GLU A 52 -18.68 -6.89 -16.16
C GLU A 52 -18.88 -7.06 -17.67
N LYS A 53 -19.75 -7.99 -18.08
CA LYS A 53 -20.13 -8.17 -19.48
C LYS A 53 -20.90 -6.97 -20.04
N ASP A 54 -21.83 -6.42 -19.26
CA ASP A 54 -22.74 -5.37 -19.74
C ASP A 54 -22.14 -3.96 -19.60
N PHE A 55 -21.27 -3.72 -18.61
CA PHE A 55 -20.71 -2.40 -18.28
C PHE A 55 -19.19 -2.33 -18.38
N GLY A 56 -18.52 -3.43 -18.73
CA GLY A 56 -17.07 -3.55 -18.78
C GLY A 56 -16.42 -3.77 -17.40
N PRO A 57 -15.11 -4.07 -17.37
CA PRO A 57 -14.36 -4.22 -16.14
C PRO A 57 -14.34 -2.89 -15.36
N ARG A 58 -15.00 -2.88 -14.20
CA ARG A 58 -14.98 -1.76 -13.27
C ARG A 58 -13.93 -2.01 -12.18
N SER A 59 -13.04 -1.04 -12.02
CA SER A 59 -12.18 -0.99 -10.83
C SER A 59 -13.06 -0.92 -9.58
N PRO A 60 -12.73 -1.67 -8.51
CA PRO A 60 -13.49 -1.60 -7.26
C PRO A 60 -13.42 -0.18 -6.69
N SER A 61 -14.56 0.35 -6.22
CA SER A 61 -14.59 1.69 -5.66
C SER A 61 -13.78 1.78 -4.37
N PRO A 62 -13.23 2.96 -4.04
CA PRO A 62 -12.49 3.16 -2.80
C PRO A 62 -13.29 2.80 -1.55
N ASP A 63 -14.58 3.13 -1.51
CA ASP A 63 -15.46 2.81 -0.38
C ASP A 63 -15.71 1.31 -0.23
N PHE A 64 -15.85 0.60 -1.35
CA PHE A 64 -15.99 -0.86 -1.34
C PHE A 64 -14.72 -1.52 -0.78
N LEU A 65 -13.55 -1.09 -1.27
CA LEU A 65 -12.27 -1.59 -0.76
C LEU A 65 -12.07 -1.25 0.72
N ALA A 66 -12.40 -0.03 1.16
CA ALA A 66 -12.32 0.35 2.56
C ALA A 66 -13.18 -0.54 3.45
N THR A 67 -14.43 -0.78 3.04
CA THR A 67 -15.37 -1.66 3.74
C THR A 67 -14.84 -3.08 3.80
N GLN A 68 -14.28 -3.58 2.69
CA GLN A 68 -13.69 -4.90 2.64
C GLN A 68 -12.49 -5.02 3.58
N LEU A 69 -11.56 -4.05 3.61
CA LEU A 69 -10.44 -4.04 4.54
C LEU A 69 -10.91 -4.05 6.00
N LEU A 70 -11.88 -3.22 6.34
CA LEU A 70 -12.45 -3.16 7.69
C LEU A 70 -13.10 -4.48 8.10
N ALA A 71 -13.84 -5.11 7.18
CA ALA A 71 -14.48 -6.40 7.44
C ALA A 71 -13.47 -7.53 7.58
N THR A 72 -12.47 -7.61 6.70
CA THR A 72 -11.45 -8.67 6.69
C THR A 72 -10.59 -8.65 7.96
N TYR A 73 -10.21 -7.48 8.45
CA TYR A 73 -9.30 -7.35 9.60
C TYR A 73 -10.01 -6.90 10.89
N ARG A 74 -11.34 -7.03 10.94
CA ARG A 74 -12.16 -6.57 12.07
C ARG A 74 -11.73 -7.20 13.39
N GLY A 75 -11.48 -8.51 13.39
CA GLY A 75 -11.16 -9.27 14.60
C GLY A 75 -9.81 -8.86 15.18
N GLU A 76 -8.78 -8.77 14.35
CA GLU A 76 -7.44 -8.39 14.76
C GLU A 76 -7.40 -6.93 15.21
N ALA A 77 -8.06 -6.04 14.48
CA ALA A 77 -8.17 -4.62 14.86
C ALA A 77 -8.89 -4.45 16.21
N ALA A 78 -9.99 -5.18 16.43
CA ALA A 78 -10.70 -5.17 17.70
C ALA A 78 -9.83 -5.71 18.85
N SER A 79 -9.10 -6.80 18.63
CA SER A 79 -8.19 -7.36 19.65
C SER A 79 -7.10 -6.37 20.05
N LEU A 80 -6.55 -5.62 19.09
CA LEU A 80 -5.56 -4.59 19.35
C LEU A 80 -6.16 -3.39 20.08
N HIS A 81 -7.41 -3.04 19.77
CA HIS A 81 -8.11 -1.95 20.46
C HIS A 81 -8.38 -2.31 21.93
N LEU A 82 -8.89 -3.50 22.19
CA LEU A 82 -9.12 -4.01 23.55
C LEU A 82 -7.83 -4.05 24.37
N ALA A 83 -6.70 -4.44 23.76
CA ALA A 83 -5.39 -4.40 24.42
C ALA A 83 -4.94 -2.97 24.80
N LYS A 84 -5.30 -1.97 24.00
CA LYS A 84 -5.01 -0.56 24.33
C LYS A 84 -5.93 -0.04 25.44
N GLU A 85 -7.20 -0.44 25.41
CA GLU A 85 -8.19 -0.04 26.42
C GLU A 85 -7.92 -0.68 27.78
N SER A 86 -7.42 -1.91 27.81
CA SER A 86 -7.09 -2.61 29.06
C SER A 86 -5.90 -1.98 29.79
N GLY A 87 -5.01 -1.29 29.07
CA GLY A 87 -3.78 -0.70 29.62
C GLY A 87 -2.73 -1.73 30.07
N ASP A 88 -3.00 -3.02 29.89
CA ASP A 88 -2.07 -4.09 30.22
C ASP A 88 -1.10 -4.33 29.05
N PRO A 89 0.23 -4.13 29.25
CA PRO A 89 1.21 -4.40 28.20
C PRO A 89 1.29 -5.87 27.78
N ASN A 90 0.73 -6.80 28.56
CA ASN A 90 0.70 -8.23 28.25
C ASN A 90 -0.69 -8.71 27.78
N TYR A 91 -1.61 -7.80 27.45
CA TYR A 91 -2.93 -8.20 26.99
C TYR A 91 -2.83 -8.97 25.67
N PRO A 92 -3.35 -10.22 25.59
CA PRO A 92 -3.16 -11.07 24.43
C PRO A 92 -3.84 -10.48 23.19
N THR A 93 -3.05 -10.14 22.17
CA THR A 93 -3.58 -9.70 20.87
C THR A 93 -3.58 -10.84 19.85
N ALA A 94 -4.47 -10.78 18.86
CA ALA A 94 -4.45 -11.73 17.74
C ALA A 94 -3.09 -11.70 17.02
N ILE A 95 -2.44 -10.53 16.95
CA ILE A 95 -1.12 -10.37 16.36
C ILE A 95 -0.07 -11.14 17.18
N GLU A 96 -0.12 -11.12 18.52
CA GLU A 96 0.81 -11.83 19.40
C GLU A 96 0.74 -13.34 19.25
N ALA A 97 -0.46 -13.89 19.05
CA ALA A 97 -0.67 -15.31 18.81
C ALA A 97 -0.10 -15.81 17.46
N MET A 98 0.14 -14.91 16.49
CA MET A 98 0.68 -15.30 15.19
C MET A 98 2.16 -15.71 15.26
N SER A 99 2.51 -16.81 14.59
CA SER A 99 3.90 -17.20 14.31
C SER A 99 4.63 -16.14 13.47
N SER A 100 5.97 -16.21 13.42
CA SER A 100 6.80 -15.29 12.63
C SER A 100 6.42 -15.29 11.15
N THR A 101 6.24 -16.47 10.56
CA THR A 101 5.83 -16.62 9.15
C THR A 101 4.45 -16.02 8.90
N GLN A 102 3.48 -16.32 9.78
CA GLN A 102 2.13 -15.74 9.67
C GLN A 102 2.16 -14.21 9.76
N CYS A 103 2.94 -13.65 10.69
CA CYS A 103 3.03 -12.21 10.89
C CYS A 103 3.63 -11.50 9.66
N ARG A 104 4.64 -12.10 9.00
CA ARG A 104 5.22 -11.58 7.74
C ARG A 104 4.20 -11.62 6.60
N THR A 105 3.50 -12.73 6.43
CA THR A 105 2.45 -12.88 5.40
C THR A 105 1.34 -11.88 5.62
N PHE A 106 0.82 -11.80 6.85
CA PHE A 106 -0.23 -10.87 7.25
C PHE A 106 0.17 -9.40 6.98
N LYS A 107 1.38 -8.99 7.38
CA LYS A 107 1.92 -7.66 7.09
C LYS A 107 1.98 -7.37 5.59
N LYS A 108 2.41 -8.34 4.78
CA LYS A 108 2.53 -8.18 3.32
C LYS A 108 1.16 -8.03 2.66
N GLU A 109 0.22 -8.90 3.01
CA GLU A 109 -1.15 -8.89 2.49
C GLU A 109 -1.87 -7.58 2.86
N MET A 110 -1.82 -7.20 4.13
CA MET A 110 -2.42 -5.96 4.60
C MET A 110 -1.85 -4.73 3.90
N LYS A 111 -0.51 -4.67 3.74
CA LYS A 111 0.13 -3.58 2.97
C LYS A 111 -0.36 -3.54 1.53
N GLN A 112 -0.50 -4.71 0.89
CA GLN A 112 -0.99 -4.80 -0.48
C GLN A 112 -2.42 -4.26 -0.59
N ARG A 113 -3.32 -4.66 0.32
CA ARG A 113 -4.71 -4.19 0.34
C ARG A 113 -4.83 -2.70 0.65
N ILE A 114 -4.00 -2.17 1.55
CA ILE A 114 -3.93 -0.72 1.81
C ILE A 114 -3.48 0.01 0.52
N HIS A 115 -2.46 -0.48 -0.17
CA HIS A 115 -2.00 0.14 -1.41
C HIS A 115 -3.03 0.07 -2.54
N GLU A 116 -3.78 -1.02 -2.64
CA GLU A 116 -4.88 -1.19 -3.59
C GLU A 116 -5.98 -0.15 -3.33
N TRP A 117 -6.41 -0.02 -2.07
CA TRP A 117 -7.34 1.04 -1.66
C TRP A 117 -6.80 2.44 -1.95
N GLU A 118 -5.56 2.73 -1.56
CA GLU A 118 -4.95 4.04 -1.84
C GLU A 118 -4.81 4.31 -3.35
N GLY A 119 -4.63 3.27 -4.16
CA GLY A 119 -4.63 3.34 -5.62
C GLY A 119 -5.97 3.79 -6.15
N ALA A 120 -7.05 3.10 -5.76
CA ALA A 120 -8.41 3.44 -6.15
C ALA A 120 -8.79 4.87 -5.73
N VAL A 121 -8.38 5.31 -4.53
CA VAL A 121 -8.61 6.68 -4.07
C VAL A 121 -7.94 7.71 -4.98
N ARG A 122 -6.67 7.47 -5.34
CA ARG A 122 -5.92 8.39 -6.21
C ARG A 122 -6.54 8.46 -7.60
N GLU A 123 -7.01 7.33 -8.12
CA GLU A 123 -7.72 7.26 -9.41
C GLU A 123 -9.04 8.06 -9.36
N GLU A 124 -9.82 7.92 -8.29
CA GLU A 124 -11.12 8.62 -8.17
C GLU A 124 -10.96 10.13 -7.88
N THR A 125 -10.01 10.51 -7.02
CA THR A 125 -9.82 11.91 -6.62
C THR A 125 -8.94 12.68 -7.62
N GLY A 126 -8.19 11.99 -8.47
CA GLY A 126 -7.18 12.58 -9.35
C GLY A 126 -5.99 13.20 -8.61
N GLN A 127 -5.86 12.94 -7.30
CA GLN A 127 -4.79 13.47 -6.46
C GLN A 127 -3.65 12.45 -6.32
N ASN A 128 -2.41 12.93 -6.25
CA ASN A 128 -1.25 12.07 -6.02
C ASN A 128 -1.16 11.53 -4.58
N GLU A 129 -1.81 12.20 -3.63
CA GLU A 129 -1.83 11.80 -2.24
C GLU A 129 -3.26 11.55 -1.77
N VAL A 130 -3.43 10.56 -0.89
CA VAL A 130 -4.73 10.24 -0.28
C VAL A 130 -5.04 11.24 0.84
N PRO A 131 -6.17 11.96 0.78
CA PRO A 131 -6.60 12.89 1.81
C PRO A 131 -6.60 12.29 3.23
N THR A 132 -6.17 13.10 4.20
CA THR A 132 -6.13 12.67 5.62
C THR A 132 -7.50 12.25 6.14
N GLN A 133 -8.58 12.89 5.68
CA GLN A 133 -9.95 12.53 6.03
C GLN A 133 -10.29 11.10 5.60
N GLN A 134 -9.93 10.69 4.39
CA GLN A 134 -10.19 9.32 3.92
C GLN A 134 -9.35 8.29 4.66
N LYS A 135 -8.08 8.61 4.99
CA LYS A 135 -7.25 7.74 5.85
C LYS A 135 -7.83 7.55 7.23
N SER A 136 -8.58 8.53 7.75
CA SER A 136 -9.16 8.45 9.09
C SER A 136 -10.18 7.32 9.23
N MET A 137 -10.89 6.96 8.15
CA MET A 137 -11.83 5.83 8.13
C MET A 137 -11.14 4.48 8.33
N LEU A 138 -9.88 4.37 7.90
CA LEU A 138 -9.04 3.18 8.04
C LEU A 138 -8.03 3.29 9.18
N ARG A 139 -8.24 4.20 10.14
CA ARG A 139 -7.30 4.42 11.26
C ARG A 139 -6.98 3.13 12.01
N SER A 140 -7.99 2.32 12.32
CA SER A 140 -7.82 1.02 13.00
C SER A 140 -6.93 0.06 12.21
N ILE A 141 -7.06 0.05 10.87
CA ILE A 141 -6.25 -0.78 9.98
C ILE A 141 -4.81 -0.28 9.91
N TYR A 142 -4.58 1.03 9.84
CA TYR A 142 -3.22 1.60 9.88
C TYR A 142 -2.52 1.35 11.22
N GLU A 143 -3.26 1.41 12.32
CA GLU A 143 -2.74 1.06 13.65
C GLU A 143 -2.39 -0.42 13.75
N LEU A 144 -3.25 -1.29 13.23
CA LEU A 144 -3.02 -2.72 13.15
C LEU A 144 -1.77 -3.03 12.33
N TYR A 145 -1.65 -2.43 11.14
CA TYR A 145 -0.46 -2.56 10.29
C TYR A 145 0.82 -2.10 11.03
N LYS A 146 0.75 -0.99 11.76
CA LYS A 146 1.89 -0.49 12.55
C LYS A 146 2.29 -1.49 13.64
N ALA A 147 1.34 -2.06 14.38
CA ALA A 147 1.59 -3.05 15.40
C ALA A 147 2.21 -4.33 14.82
N THR A 148 1.63 -4.88 13.74
CA THR A 148 2.19 -6.04 13.02
C THR A 148 3.61 -5.73 12.51
N LYS A 149 3.83 -4.55 11.92
CA LYS A 149 5.15 -4.15 11.43
C LYS A 149 6.18 -4.13 12.54
N SER A 150 5.85 -3.58 13.71
CA SER A 150 6.73 -3.57 14.89
C SER A 150 7.05 -5.00 15.36
N LYS A 151 6.05 -5.89 15.43
CA LYS A 151 6.28 -7.30 15.79
C LYS A 151 7.24 -7.99 14.82
N VAL A 152 7.05 -7.82 13.51
CA VAL A 152 7.97 -8.40 12.50
C VAL A 152 9.41 -7.91 12.71
N VAL A 153 9.60 -6.61 12.98
CA VAL A 153 10.93 -6.05 13.24
C VAL A 153 11.56 -6.63 14.50
N MET A 154 10.78 -6.83 15.56
CA MET A 154 11.25 -7.48 16.79
C MET A 154 11.67 -8.93 16.54
N LEU A 155 10.86 -9.69 15.80
CA LEU A 155 11.16 -11.09 15.45
C LEU A 155 12.41 -11.21 14.56
N ASP A 156 12.57 -10.29 13.60
CA ASP A 156 13.78 -10.21 12.76
C ASP A 156 15.04 -9.93 13.60
N SER A 157 14.91 -9.15 14.67
CA SER A 157 16.04 -8.78 15.55
C SER A 157 16.44 -9.89 16.52
N GLN A 158 15.53 -10.82 16.83
CA GLN A 158 15.77 -11.95 17.73
C GLN A 158 16.32 -13.19 17.03
N GLN A 159 16.35 -13.21 15.70
CA GLN A 159 16.91 -14.34 14.96
C GLN A 159 18.45 -14.29 15.13
N PRO A 160 19.08 -15.27 15.80
CA PRO A 160 20.54 -15.31 15.91
C PRO A 160 21.10 -15.36 14.49
N GLN A 161 22.03 -14.44 14.19
CA GLN A 161 22.74 -14.45 12.92
C GLN A 161 23.44 -15.80 12.76
N GLN A 162 22.80 -16.72 12.03
CA GLN A 162 23.53 -17.82 11.42
C GLN A 162 24.49 -17.14 10.44
N GLY A 163 25.78 -17.22 10.78
CA GLY A 163 26.86 -16.56 10.07
C GLY A 163 26.84 -16.89 8.59
N HIS A 164 26.33 -15.96 7.79
CA HIS A 164 26.70 -15.91 6.39
C HIS A 164 28.16 -15.45 6.35
N VAL A 165 29.02 -16.43 6.09
CA VAL A 165 30.41 -16.24 5.69
C VAL A 165 30.44 -15.16 4.62
N SER A 166 30.94 -14.00 5.00
CA SER A 166 31.14 -12.87 4.10
C SER A 166 32.27 -13.24 3.14
N GLY A 167 31.90 -13.70 1.94
CA GLY A 167 32.81 -13.83 0.81
C GLY A 167 33.24 -12.43 0.36
N ARG A 168 34.33 -11.93 0.96
CA ARG A 168 35.13 -10.85 0.38
C ARG A 168 35.62 -11.29 -1.01
N ARG A 169 35.21 -10.57 -2.06
CA ARG A 169 36.01 -10.45 -3.28
C ARG A 169 36.16 -8.98 -3.63
N SER A 170 37.30 -8.43 -3.24
CA SER A 170 37.89 -7.25 -3.85
C SER A 170 38.63 -7.67 -5.12
N GLY A 171 38.33 -6.97 -6.22
CA GLY A 171 39.20 -6.59 -7.34
C GLY A 171 40.12 -7.61 -8.01
N THR A 172 39.97 -7.79 -9.32
CA THR A 172 40.90 -7.31 -10.37
C THR A 172 40.38 -7.73 -11.75
N GLY A 173 40.59 -6.87 -12.75
CA GLY A 173 40.12 -7.05 -14.13
C GLY A 173 40.70 -8.26 -14.86
N GLY A 174 39.98 -8.69 -15.89
CA GLY A 174 40.37 -9.74 -16.82
C GLY A 174 39.35 -9.83 -17.94
N LEU A 175 39.69 -9.22 -19.06
CA LEU A 175 39.06 -9.34 -20.38
C LEU A 175 39.38 -10.72 -20.97
N GLU A 176 38.42 -11.37 -21.64
CA GLU A 176 38.48 -12.44 -22.69
C GLU A 176 37.14 -13.23 -22.60
N ILE A 177 36.16 -13.04 -23.49
CA ILE A 177 35.99 -13.54 -24.87
C ILE A 177 35.69 -15.05 -24.94
N TYR A 178 34.39 -15.33 -25.20
CA TYR A 178 33.67 -16.50 -25.76
C TYR A 178 33.94 -17.94 -25.26
N ASP A 179 32.87 -18.65 -24.87
CA ASP A 179 32.22 -19.62 -25.77
C ASP A 179 30.76 -19.93 -25.39
N SER A 180 30.00 -20.24 -26.44
CA SER A 180 28.58 -20.57 -26.51
C SER A 180 28.27 -21.95 -25.91
N SER A 181 27.07 -22.11 -25.33
CA SER A 181 26.25 -23.32 -25.51
C SER A 181 24.81 -23.10 -25.01
N ARG A 182 23.88 -23.13 -25.97
CA ARG A 182 22.43 -23.32 -25.79
C ARG A 182 22.14 -24.61 -25.01
N SER A 183 21.11 -24.60 -24.15
CA SER A 183 19.98 -25.54 -24.25
C SER A 183 18.93 -25.35 -23.14
N LEU A 184 17.69 -25.17 -23.60
CA LEU A 184 16.41 -25.56 -23.01
C LEU A 184 15.64 -26.21 -24.19
N PRO A 185 14.55 -26.99 -24.01
CA PRO A 185 13.96 -27.56 -22.79
C PRO A 185 13.71 -29.08 -22.93
N THR A 186 13.39 -29.79 -21.83
CA THR A 186 12.74 -31.11 -21.92
C THR A 186 11.58 -31.24 -20.93
N SER A 187 10.43 -31.53 -21.51
CA SER A 187 9.18 -31.99 -20.92
C SER A 187 9.19 -33.51 -20.80
N GLN A 188 8.86 -34.06 -19.63
CA GLN A 188 8.35 -35.44 -19.40
C GLN A 188 7.53 -35.39 -18.10
N ARG A 189 6.20 -35.51 -18.14
CA ARG A 189 5.35 -36.69 -18.37
C ARG A 189 5.49 -37.75 -17.26
N GLY A 190 4.50 -37.76 -16.36
CA GLY A 190 4.17 -38.87 -15.47
C GLY A 190 2.65 -38.96 -15.36
N ASN A 191 2.10 -40.01 -15.96
CA ASN A 191 0.68 -40.30 -16.16
C ASN A 191 0.34 -41.56 -15.35
N VAL A 192 -0.68 -41.55 -14.49
CA VAL A 192 -1.34 -42.81 -14.05
C VAL A 192 -2.83 -42.56 -13.72
N LEU A 193 -3.66 -42.98 -14.67
CA LEU A 193 -4.95 -43.71 -14.57
C LEU A 193 -5.94 -43.37 -13.43
N ASN A 194 -7.16 -42.96 -13.80
CA ASN A 194 -8.32 -43.85 -13.62
C ASN A 194 -9.49 -43.48 -14.55
N GLU A 195 -10.12 -44.51 -15.11
CA GLU A 195 -11.16 -44.50 -16.12
C GLU A 195 -12.56 -44.30 -15.52
N SER A 196 -13.45 -43.60 -16.23
CA SER A 196 -14.90 -43.84 -16.25
C SER A 196 -15.51 -43.07 -17.43
N SER A 197 -15.52 -43.72 -18.60
CA SER A 197 -16.33 -43.33 -19.75
C SER A 197 -17.75 -43.88 -19.58
N LEU A 198 -18.77 -43.03 -19.67
CA LEU A 198 -20.05 -43.40 -20.28
C LEU A 198 -20.59 -42.24 -21.12
N THR A 199 -20.77 -42.59 -22.38
CA THR A 199 -21.42 -41.92 -23.51
C THR A 199 -22.84 -41.44 -23.19
N THR A 200 -23.32 -40.38 -23.87
CA THR A 200 -24.53 -40.41 -24.73
C THR A 200 -24.98 -39.00 -25.17
N ALA A 201 -24.98 -38.82 -26.50
CA ALA A 201 -25.87 -38.04 -27.37
C ALA A 201 -26.12 -36.53 -27.17
N GLU A 202 -25.74 -35.79 -28.23
CA GLU A 202 -26.40 -34.60 -28.79
C GLU A 202 -27.94 -34.70 -28.81
N PRO A 203 -28.65 -33.55 -28.81
CA PRO A 203 -29.27 -33.15 -30.08
C PRO A 203 -29.32 -31.63 -30.36
N PHE A 204 -29.11 -31.32 -31.64
CA PHE A 204 -29.86 -30.42 -32.50
C PHE A 204 -30.17 -28.97 -32.07
N LEU A 205 -29.64 -28.07 -32.90
CA LEU A 205 -30.10 -26.70 -33.18
C LEU A 205 -31.59 -26.66 -33.57
N PRO A 206 -32.21 -25.48 -33.40
CA PRO A 206 -32.90 -24.90 -34.54
C PRO A 206 -32.45 -23.46 -34.84
N GLN A 207 -32.25 -23.29 -36.14
CA GLN A 207 -32.17 -22.09 -36.96
C GLN A 207 -33.44 -21.24 -36.80
N SER A 208 -33.29 -19.92 -36.74
CA SER A 208 -34.35 -18.97 -37.12
C SER A 208 -33.70 -17.74 -37.74
N GLU A 209 -34.22 -17.42 -38.91
CA GLU A 209 -33.70 -16.47 -39.89
C GLU A 209 -34.47 -15.15 -39.79
N ASP A 210 -33.76 -14.09 -40.17
CA ASP A 210 -34.20 -12.86 -40.82
C ASP A 210 -35.17 -11.86 -40.17
N GLY A 211 -34.69 -10.61 -40.18
CA GLY A 211 -35.45 -9.39 -39.92
C GLY A 211 -34.59 -8.14 -40.03
N ALA A 212 -34.16 -7.80 -41.26
CA ALA A 212 -33.51 -6.52 -41.61
C ALA A 212 -34.44 -5.33 -41.34
N THR A 213 -34.01 -4.12 -40.93
CA THR A 213 -33.51 -3.04 -41.81
C THR A 213 -33.42 -1.72 -41.01
N ASN A 214 -32.57 -0.80 -41.51
CA ASN A 214 -32.57 0.67 -41.34
C ASN A 214 -31.45 1.32 -40.51
N GLU A 215 -30.32 1.54 -41.21
CA GLU A 215 -29.69 2.85 -41.44
C GLU A 215 -30.52 4.07 -41.03
N SER A 216 -29.90 5.02 -40.31
CA SER A 216 -30.01 6.48 -40.55
C SER A 216 -29.14 7.29 -39.57
N THR A 217 -28.09 7.92 -40.09
CA THR A 217 -27.37 9.07 -39.51
C THR A 217 -26.98 9.96 -40.71
N PRO A 218 -26.68 11.27 -40.55
CA PRO A 218 -27.48 12.43 -40.14
C PRO A 218 -27.69 13.42 -41.34
N PRO A 219 -28.35 14.57 -41.15
CA PRO A 219 -27.63 15.87 -41.09
C PRO A 219 -28.31 16.85 -40.09
N GLY A 220 -27.81 18.00 -39.64
CA GLY A 220 -26.80 18.96 -40.05
C GLY A 220 -27.33 20.37 -39.69
N SER A 221 -26.42 21.36 -39.50
CA SER A 221 -26.68 22.82 -39.36
C SER A 221 -27.16 23.31 -37.98
N GLY A 222 -26.68 24.39 -37.37
CA GLY A 222 -25.83 25.51 -37.81
C GLY A 222 -26.17 26.77 -36.97
N PHE A 223 -25.33 27.82 -37.05
CA PHE A 223 -25.42 29.18 -36.45
C PHE A 223 -24.97 29.32 -34.97
N ALA A 224 -24.30 30.38 -34.50
CA ALA A 224 -23.56 31.55 -35.02
C ALA A 224 -22.74 32.09 -33.81
N SER A 225 -21.43 32.37 -33.88
CA SER A 225 -20.75 33.60 -34.34
C SER A 225 -21.39 34.95 -33.97
N MET A 226 -20.90 35.56 -32.88
CA MET A 226 -20.56 36.99 -32.66
C MET A 226 -19.76 37.04 -31.33
N GLY A 227 -18.73 37.85 -31.07
CA GLY A 227 -18.11 38.94 -31.79
C GLY A 227 -17.26 39.74 -30.79
N THR A 228 -16.01 40.00 -31.16
CA THR A 228 -15.27 41.27 -30.99
C THR A 228 -15.02 41.93 -29.62
N GLY A 229 -13.73 42.18 -29.37
CA GLY A 229 -13.18 43.41 -28.76
C GLY A 229 -12.41 43.19 -27.45
N LYS A 230 -11.32 43.88 -27.12
CA LYS A 230 -10.46 44.86 -27.81
C LYS A 230 -9.28 45.15 -26.85
N SER A 231 -8.08 45.33 -27.39
CA SER A 231 -6.97 46.18 -26.92
C SER A 231 -6.44 46.09 -25.48
N GLY A 232 -5.16 45.72 -25.38
CA GLY A 232 -4.27 46.05 -24.26
C GLY A 232 -2.81 46.06 -24.72
N ARG A 233 -2.40 47.18 -25.29
CA ARG A 233 -1.09 47.46 -25.91
C ARG A 233 -0.06 47.76 -24.82
N GLY A 234 1.06 47.05 -24.80
CA GLY A 234 2.20 47.32 -23.92
C GLY A 234 3.50 46.94 -24.61
N SER A 235 4.01 47.86 -25.42
CA SER A 235 5.31 47.79 -26.10
C SER A 235 6.40 48.26 -25.15
N GLY A 236 7.43 47.44 -24.96
CA GLY A 236 8.68 47.82 -24.30
C GLY A 236 9.81 46.99 -24.92
N SER A 237 10.58 47.63 -25.80
CA SER A 237 11.67 47.03 -26.56
C SER A 237 13.03 47.21 -25.88
N GLN A 238 13.81 46.11 -25.87
CA GLN A 238 15.28 45.97 -25.93
C GLN A 238 16.17 46.32 -24.70
N PRO A 239 17.42 45.81 -24.62
CA PRO A 239 18.09 44.74 -25.41
C PRO A 239 18.84 43.67 -24.56
N GLY A 240 19.03 42.49 -25.17
CA GLY A 240 20.33 41.81 -25.28
C GLY A 240 21.07 41.34 -24.02
N ALA A 241 20.80 40.12 -23.59
CA ALA A 241 21.85 39.20 -23.14
C ALA A 241 21.50 37.79 -23.63
N ALA A 242 22.30 37.25 -24.54
CA ALA A 242 22.22 35.88 -25.01
C ALA A 242 22.62 34.95 -23.86
N ALA A 243 21.66 34.61 -22.99
CA ALA A 243 21.77 33.42 -22.17
C ALA A 243 21.19 32.28 -23.00
N SER A 244 22.07 31.42 -23.51
CA SER A 244 21.71 30.13 -24.08
C SER A 244 20.82 29.39 -23.08
N SER A 245 19.51 29.48 -23.26
CA SER A 245 18.53 28.71 -22.51
C SER A 245 18.55 27.30 -23.06
N SER A 246 19.59 26.54 -22.73
CA SER A 246 19.51 25.09 -22.73
C SER A 246 18.50 24.73 -21.65
N VAL A 247 17.26 24.45 -22.07
CA VAL A 247 16.28 23.75 -21.24
C VAL A 247 16.95 22.44 -20.86
N LEU A 248 17.49 22.37 -19.64
CA LEU A 248 18.12 21.16 -19.13
C LEU A 248 17.03 20.10 -19.07
N VAL A 249 17.16 19.10 -19.93
CA VAL A 249 16.30 17.93 -19.92
C VAL A 249 16.39 17.33 -18.52
N ARG A 250 15.22 17.11 -17.90
CA ARG A 250 15.04 16.49 -16.59
C ARG A 250 15.70 15.09 -16.60
N GLY A 251 16.98 15.03 -16.27
CA GLY A 251 17.83 13.86 -16.51
C GLY A 251 19.31 14.14 -16.30
N GLU A 252 19.79 15.37 -16.52
CA GLU A 252 21.10 15.79 -16.03
C GLU A 252 21.05 15.99 -14.52
N SER A 253 21.70 15.10 -13.78
CA SER A 253 21.84 15.24 -12.34
C SER A 253 22.62 16.50 -12.04
N ILE A 254 22.08 17.39 -11.18
CA ILE A 254 22.84 18.49 -10.59
C ILE A 254 23.98 17.85 -9.78
N ASN A 255 25.15 17.71 -10.40
CA ASN A 255 26.33 17.12 -9.79
C ASN A 255 27.02 18.19 -8.94
N LEU A 256 26.42 18.55 -7.80
CA LEU A 256 27.19 19.28 -6.81
C LEU A 256 28.31 18.37 -6.27
N PRO A 257 29.49 18.94 -5.95
CA PRO A 257 30.57 18.20 -5.32
C PRO A 257 30.04 17.42 -4.11
N ARG A 258 30.14 16.09 -4.18
CA ARG A 258 29.76 15.22 -3.05
C ARG A 258 30.68 15.50 -1.89
N VAL A 259 30.09 15.62 -0.71
CA VAL A 259 30.84 15.87 0.51
C VAL A 259 31.37 14.57 1.08
N HIS A 260 32.60 14.63 1.60
CA HIS A 260 33.14 13.55 2.43
C HIS A 260 32.30 13.41 3.69
N LEU A 261 31.35 12.49 3.66
CA LEU A 261 30.61 12.06 4.83
C LEU A 261 31.59 11.43 5.83
N GLY A 262 31.51 11.83 7.10
CA GLY A 262 32.30 11.19 8.15
C GLY A 262 31.99 9.69 8.20
N THR A 263 33.01 8.85 8.11
CA THR A 263 32.87 7.39 8.26
C THR A 263 32.73 6.99 9.73
N THR A 264 33.16 7.85 10.64
CA THR A 264 33.05 7.64 12.09
C THR A 264 31.58 7.59 12.51
N PRO A 265 31.13 6.56 13.24
CA PRO A 265 29.79 6.51 13.82
C PRO A 265 29.48 7.76 14.67
N PRO A 266 28.25 8.31 14.61
CA PRO A 266 27.86 9.50 15.39
C PRO A 266 28.11 9.38 16.90
N ASP A 267 27.99 8.16 17.45
CA ASP A 267 28.14 7.89 18.88
C ASP A 267 29.56 8.15 19.38
N LEU A 268 30.56 8.04 18.50
CA LEU A 268 31.98 8.21 18.82
C LEU A 268 32.48 9.65 18.61
N LEU A 269 31.67 10.52 18.02
CA LEU A 269 32.05 11.90 17.77
C LEU A 269 31.84 12.76 19.02
N SER A 270 32.70 13.76 19.23
CA SER A 270 32.46 14.78 20.25
C SER A 270 31.24 15.63 19.90
N THR A 271 30.65 16.31 20.88
CA THR A 271 29.47 17.17 20.66
C THR A 271 29.78 18.32 19.69
N ALA A 272 30.99 18.86 19.74
CA ALA A 272 31.45 19.91 18.82
C ALA A 272 31.57 19.39 17.38
N GLU A 273 32.10 18.19 17.19
CA GLU A 273 32.19 17.54 15.87
C GLU A 273 30.81 17.22 15.31
N LEU A 274 29.90 16.67 16.12
CA LEU A 274 28.51 16.41 15.72
C LEU A 274 27.80 17.68 15.23
N GLN A 275 27.96 18.80 15.94
CA GLN A 275 27.36 20.07 15.55
C GLN A 275 27.97 20.63 14.26
N THR A 276 29.29 20.51 14.12
CA THR A 276 30.04 20.98 12.94
C THR A 276 29.63 20.17 11.71
N GLU A 277 29.64 18.85 11.79
CA GLU A 277 29.23 17.95 10.71
C GLU A 277 27.76 18.16 10.35
N LYS A 278 26.87 18.28 11.35
CA LYS A 278 25.43 18.56 11.12
C LYS A 278 25.24 19.88 10.38
N ARG A 279 25.95 20.95 10.77
CA ARG A 279 25.87 22.25 10.10
C ARG A 279 26.35 22.16 8.67
N HIS A 280 27.46 21.46 8.45
CA HIS A 280 28.04 21.28 7.13
C HIS A 280 27.10 20.52 6.19
N ILE A 281 26.58 19.35 6.60
CA ILE A 281 25.64 18.58 5.79
C ILE A 281 24.36 19.39 5.52
N LYS A 282 23.87 20.16 6.50
CA LYS A 282 22.72 21.04 6.29
C LYS A 282 22.96 22.08 5.20
N GLN A 283 24.15 22.69 5.15
CA GLN A 283 24.50 23.65 4.11
C GLN A 283 24.50 23.01 2.72
N VAL A 284 25.03 21.79 2.61
CA VAL A 284 25.07 21.02 1.35
C VAL A 284 23.66 20.72 0.86
N LEU A 285 22.81 20.17 1.74
CA LEU A 285 21.43 19.84 1.40
C LEU A 285 20.63 21.09 1.01
N HIS A 286 20.83 22.20 1.72
CA HIS A 286 20.18 23.47 1.40
C HIS A 286 20.64 24.06 0.06
N ARG A 287 21.95 23.96 -0.24
CA ARG A 287 22.50 24.37 -1.53
C ARG A 287 21.90 23.54 -2.67
N PHE A 288 21.81 22.22 -2.49
CA PHE A 288 21.13 21.35 -3.45
C PHE A 288 19.68 21.76 -3.67
N GLU A 289 18.88 21.97 -2.62
CA GLU A 289 17.48 22.38 -2.74
C GLU A 289 17.34 23.71 -3.47
N THR A 290 18.22 24.67 -3.20
CA THR A 290 18.21 26.00 -3.82
C THR A 290 18.59 25.93 -5.30
N GLU A 291 19.67 25.22 -5.64
CA GLU A 291 20.09 25.04 -7.04
C GLU A 291 19.07 24.23 -7.83
N PHE A 292 18.45 23.22 -7.23
CA PHE A 292 17.38 22.45 -7.84
C PHE A 292 16.15 23.32 -8.13
N LEU A 293 15.72 24.13 -7.15
CA LEU A 293 14.62 25.07 -7.35
C LEU A 293 14.93 26.10 -8.43
N HIS A 294 16.16 26.61 -8.48
CA HIS A 294 16.59 27.56 -9.51
C HIS A 294 16.64 26.92 -10.91
N ALA A 295 17.06 25.66 -11.02
CA ALA A 295 17.19 24.97 -12.31
C ALA A 295 15.85 24.49 -12.87
N TYR A 296 14.95 24.00 -12.02
CA TYR A 296 13.70 23.34 -12.44
C TYR A 296 12.43 24.12 -12.11
N GLY A 297 12.53 25.21 -11.35
CA GLY A 297 11.38 26.03 -10.91
C GLY A 297 10.52 25.38 -9.82
N GLU A 298 10.86 24.17 -9.38
CA GLU A 298 10.11 23.41 -8.37
C GLU A 298 11.06 22.80 -7.31
N PRO A 299 10.59 22.56 -6.08
CA PRO A 299 11.39 21.91 -5.05
C PRO A 299 11.64 20.42 -5.38
N PRO A 300 12.78 19.84 -4.94
CA PRO A 300 13.14 18.47 -5.27
C PRO A 300 12.18 17.45 -4.64
N ASN A 301 11.66 16.54 -5.46
CA ASN A 301 10.79 15.45 -5.03
C ASN A 301 11.62 14.28 -4.47
N ARG A 302 10.96 13.24 -3.95
CA ARG A 302 11.62 12.09 -3.31
C ARG A 302 12.63 11.38 -4.22
N HIS A 303 12.34 11.28 -5.51
CA HIS A 303 13.23 10.64 -6.49
C HIS A 303 14.49 11.47 -6.75
N ASP A 304 14.36 12.79 -6.81
CA ASP A 304 15.46 13.72 -7.07
C ASP A 304 16.48 13.73 -5.90
N ARG A 305 15.99 13.50 -4.68
CA ARG A 305 16.81 13.38 -3.46
C ARG A 305 17.63 12.10 -3.37
N ARG A 306 17.44 11.14 -4.29
CA ARG A 306 18.13 9.83 -4.24
C ARG A 306 19.65 9.97 -4.25
N ASN A 307 20.17 10.96 -4.98
CA ASN A 307 21.61 11.22 -5.09
C ASN A 307 22.23 11.80 -3.80
N TYR A 308 21.42 12.33 -2.89
CA TYR A 308 21.82 12.87 -1.58
C TYR A 308 21.28 12.04 -0.41
N SER A 309 20.83 10.81 -0.68
CA SER A 309 20.18 9.95 0.31
C SER A 309 21.09 9.67 1.50
N SER A 310 22.39 9.46 1.27
CA SER A 310 23.41 9.28 2.31
C SER A 310 23.53 10.48 3.25
N GLU A 311 23.50 11.69 2.70
CA GLU A 311 23.59 12.96 3.42
C GLU A 311 22.33 13.18 4.27
N TYR A 312 21.15 12.91 3.72
CA TYR A 312 19.89 12.95 4.48
C TYR A 312 19.90 11.95 5.64
N HIS A 313 20.37 10.72 5.41
CA HIS A 313 20.49 9.71 6.46
C HIS A 313 21.49 10.11 7.55
N ARG A 314 22.68 10.59 7.17
CA ARG A 314 23.71 11.05 8.10
C ARG A 314 23.24 12.25 8.92
N TYR A 315 22.62 13.24 8.28
CA TYR A 315 22.02 14.39 8.98
C TYR A 315 20.97 13.95 10.01
N GLY A 316 20.12 12.98 9.64
CA GLY A 316 19.15 12.38 10.57
C GLY A 316 19.82 11.70 11.77
N ALA A 317 20.87 10.92 11.53
CA ALA A 317 21.63 10.26 12.59
C ALA A 317 22.30 11.28 13.54
N LEU A 318 22.97 12.30 13.00
CA LEU A 318 23.59 13.37 13.79
C LEU A 318 22.56 14.17 14.60
N LYS A 319 21.38 14.45 14.02
CA LYS A 319 20.29 15.14 14.72
C LYS A 319 19.75 14.29 15.88
N ASN A 320 19.54 13.00 15.67
CA ASN A 320 19.06 12.09 16.70
C ASN A 320 20.08 11.93 17.84
N GLU A 321 21.36 11.82 17.51
CA GLU A 321 22.43 11.71 18.51
C GLU A 321 22.58 12.99 19.35
N LEU A 322 22.50 14.17 18.71
CA LEU A 322 22.46 15.43 19.45
C LEU A 322 21.22 15.56 20.35
N ALA A 323 20.06 15.11 19.88
CA ALA A 323 18.83 15.11 20.69
C ALA A 323 18.95 14.14 21.87
N ARG A 324 19.55 12.96 21.66
CA ARG A 324 19.84 11.98 22.71
C ARG A 324 20.77 12.56 23.78
N ARG A 325 21.85 13.25 23.37
CA ARG A 325 22.78 13.92 24.30
C ARG A 325 22.15 15.07 25.05
N ALA A 326 21.29 15.85 24.39
CA ALA A 326 20.54 16.92 25.05
C ALA A 326 19.57 16.37 26.10
N GLY A 327 18.82 15.32 25.77
CA GLY A 327 17.90 14.65 26.71
C GLY A 327 18.60 13.92 27.86
N TRP A 328 19.84 13.47 27.68
CA TRP A 328 20.67 12.92 28.76
C TRP A 328 21.35 13.99 29.63
N SER A 329 21.58 15.20 29.11
CA SER A 329 22.11 16.30 29.91
C SER A 329 21.11 16.81 30.94
N GLU A 330 19.81 16.79 30.66
CA GLU A 330 18.77 17.19 31.63
C GLU A 330 18.65 16.21 32.80
N THR A 331 18.75 14.90 32.56
CA THR A 331 18.69 13.89 33.62
C THR A 331 19.97 13.81 34.44
N ALA A 332 21.15 13.97 33.82
CA ALA A 332 22.43 14.02 34.53
C ALA A 332 22.57 15.27 35.42
N THR A 333 22.00 16.41 35.00
CA THR A 333 22.02 17.65 35.80
C THR A 333 21.08 17.56 37.01
N MET A 334 19.92 16.91 36.87
CA MET A 334 19.03 16.66 38.02
C MET A 334 19.64 15.69 39.04
N ILE A 335 20.33 14.64 38.61
CA ILE A 335 20.98 13.69 39.53
C ILE A 335 22.14 14.35 40.30
N SER A 336 22.88 15.27 39.67
CA SER A 336 23.96 16.01 40.33
C SER A 336 23.46 17.03 41.38
N GLN A 337 22.27 17.62 41.17
CA GLN A 337 21.65 18.52 42.16
C GLN A 337 21.04 17.79 43.38
N VAL A 338 20.61 16.53 43.24
CA VAL A 338 20.12 15.73 44.37
C VAL A 338 21.29 15.25 45.25
N SER A 339 22.40 14.83 44.65
CA SER A 339 23.59 14.38 45.40
C SER A 339 24.29 15.49 46.20
N SER A 340 24.13 16.76 45.79
CA SER A 340 24.71 17.90 46.52
C SER A 340 23.86 18.33 47.75
N LYS A 341 22.59 17.93 47.84
CA LYS A 341 21.74 18.24 49.00
C LYS A 341 21.87 17.24 50.14
N GLU A 342 22.19 15.98 49.86
CA GLU A 342 22.36 14.96 50.91
C GLU A 342 23.65 15.12 51.73
N LYS A 343 24.68 15.78 51.19
CA LYS A 343 25.93 16.02 51.95
C LYS A 343 25.87 17.14 53.00
N THR A 344 24.74 17.84 53.14
CA THR A 344 24.61 18.96 54.08
C THR A 344 23.84 18.60 55.36
N VAL A 345 23.30 17.38 55.47
CA VAL A 345 22.48 16.96 56.63
C VAL A 345 23.25 16.07 57.63
N GLU A 346 24.44 15.57 57.28
CA GLU A 346 25.26 14.72 58.17
C GLU A 346 26.33 15.47 59.00
N LYS A 347 26.22 16.80 59.09
CA LYS A 347 27.02 17.62 60.01
C LYS A 347 26.15 18.67 60.69
N SER A 348 25.35 18.25 61.65
CA SER A 348 24.86 19.10 62.74
C SER A 348 24.62 18.26 63.97
#